data_AF-A0A838YE22-F1
#
_entry.id   AF-A0A838YE22-F1
#
_cell.length_a   1.000
_cell.length_b   1.000
_cell.length_c   1.000
_cell.angle_alpha   90.00
_cell.angle_beta   90.00
_cell.angle_gamma   90.00
#
_symmetry.space_group_name_H-M   'P 1'
#
loop_
_entity.id
_entity.type
_entity.pdbx_description
1 polymer ?
#
loop_
_entity_poly.entity_id
_entity_poly.type
_entity_poly.pdbx_seq_one_letter_code
_entity_poly.pdbx_strand_id
1 'polypeptide(L)'
;MPSHQDKIWIRLWKENAPELRERVVRWRKQNAVTRIEKPSRLQRARRLGYKAKQGIIVVRMRVGTGGMRKQRPTGGRRPKHLGVTRIKADDNMQTVAERRVLERYPNMKLLGSYYIYKDGKHYWFEVILADPEHPRIAQDKELNKRISQAA
;
A
#
# COMPACT_ATOMS: atom_id res chain seq x y z
N MET A 1 -19.68 13.14 3.05
CA MET A 1 -19.92 12.94 1.59
C MET A 1 -18.59 12.72 0.87
N PRO A 2 -18.45 11.76 -0.06
CA PRO A 2 -17.25 11.60 -0.87
C PRO A 2 -16.98 12.87 -1.69
N SER A 3 -15.72 13.29 -1.78
CA SER A 3 -15.35 14.44 -2.60
C SER A 3 -15.60 14.16 -4.08
N HIS A 4 -15.67 15.22 -4.91
CA HIS A 4 -15.83 15.05 -6.35
C HIS A 4 -14.76 14.10 -6.95
N GLN A 5 -13.51 14.24 -6.51
CA GLN A 5 -12.43 13.34 -6.95
C GLN A 5 -12.61 11.91 -6.46
N ASP A 6 -13.10 11.69 -5.24
CA ASP A 6 -13.43 10.35 -4.75
C ASP A 6 -14.56 9.71 -5.58
N LYS A 7 -15.57 10.49 -5.99
CA LYS A 7 -16.65 10.03 -6.87
C LYS A 7 -16.13 9.60 -8.24
N ILE A 8 -15.18 10.35 -8.82
CA ILE A 8 -14.52 9.97 -10.08
C ILE A 8 -13.83 8.61 -9.93
N TRP A 9 -13.03 8.41 -8.87
CA TRP A 9 -12.34 7.14 -8.65
C TRP A 9 -13.30 5.97 -8.45
N ILE A 10 -14.38 6.17 -7.71
CA ILE A 10 -15.44 5.17 -7.53
C ILE A 10 -16.06 4.79 -8.89
N ARG A 11 -16.34 5.78 -9.75
CA ARG A 11 -16.84 5.56 -11.10
C ARG A 11 -15.84 4.77 -11.95
N LEU A 12 -14.57 5.19 -11.97
CA LEU A 12 -13.51 4.54 -12.74
C LEU A 12 -13.32 3.07 -12.35
N TRP A 13 -13.45 2.73 -11.07
CA TRP A 13 -13.39 1.34 -10.61
C TRP A 13 -14.61 0.53 -11.03
N LYS A 14 -15.81 1.10 -10.91
CA LYS A 14 -17.06 0.42 -11.30
C LYS A 14 -17.10 0.14 -12.80
N GLU A 15 -16.71 1.12 -13.62
CA GLU A 15 -16.71 1.01 -15.07
C GLU A 15 -15.47 0.28 -15.62
N ASN A 16 -14.47 -0.01 -14.76
CA ASN A 16 -13.17 -0.53 -15.13
C ASN A 16 -12.60 0.19 -16.37
N ALA A 17 -12.53 1.52 -16.26
CA ALA A 17 -12.25 2.44 -17.35
C ALA A 17 -10.92 2.14 -18.06
N PRO A 18 -10.83 2.38 -19.39
CA PRO A 18 -9.64 2.07 -20.18
C PRO A 18 -8.37 2.78 -19.67
N GLU A 19 -8.50 4.03 -19.20
CA GLU A 19 -7.39 4.80 -18.62
C GLU A 19 -6.71 4.10 -17.43
N LEU A 20 -7.48 3.42 -16.57
CA LEU A 20 -6.92 2.64 -15.47
C LEU A 20 -6.22 1.39 -15.99
N ARG A 21 -6.78 0.73 -17.00
CA ARG A 21 -6.19 -0.48 -17.59
C ARG A 21 -4.83 -0.17 -18.22
N GLU A 22 -4.71 0.92 -18.98
CA GLU A 22 -3.46 1.34 -19.59
C GLU A 22 -2.37 1.64 -18.55
N ARG A 23 -2.74 2.27 -17.43
CA ARG A 23 -1.81 2.49 -16.30
C ARG A 23 -1.36 1.16 -15.70
N VAL A 24 -2.27 0.23 -15.48
CA VAL A 24 -1.98 -1.08 -14.88
C VAL A 24 -1.07 -1.92 -15.79
N VAL A 25 -1.26 -1.87 -17.11
CA VAL A 25 -0.37 -2.54 -18.07
C VAL A 25 1.07 -2.04 -17.90
N ARG A 26 1.28 -0.73 -17.71
CA ARG A 26 2.60 -0.19 -17.40
C ARG A 26 3.11 -0.66 -16.03
N TRP A 27 2.27 -0.69 -15.00
CA TRP A 27 2.68 -1.11 -13.65
C TRP A 27 3.04 -2.61 -13.56
N ARG A 28 2.48 -3.45 -14.43
CA ARG A 28 2.87 -4.87 -14.50
C ARG A 28 4.33 -5.06 -14.92
N LYS A 29 4.85 -4.16 -15.76
CA LYS A 29 6.25 -4.14 -16.21
C LYS A 29 7.20 -3.55 -15.16
N GLN A 30 6.69 -2.82 -14.18
CA GLN A 30 7.48 -2.23 -13.09
C GLN A 30 7.81 -3.26 -12.00
N ASN A 31 8.81 -2.93 -11.18
CA ASN A 31 9.16 -3.69 -9.99
C ASN A 31 8.02 -3.69 -8.96
N ALA A 32 8.03 -4.68 -8.06
CA ALA A 32 6.98 -4.83 -7.06
C ALA A 32 6.86 -3.60 -6.13
N VAL A 33 8.01 -3.06 -5.72
CA VAL A 33 8.15 -1.81 -4.99
C VAL A 33 8.70 -0.77 -5.97
N THR A 34 7.94 0.28 -6.24
CA THR A 34 8.36 1.36 -7.15
C THR A 34 8.05 2.72 -6.51
N ARG A 35 9.07 3.57 -6.36
CA ARG A 35 8.89 4.96 -5.92
C ARG A 35 8.24 5.78 -7.02
N ILE A 36 7.30 6.66 -6.64
CA ILE A 36 6.61 7.56 -7.56
C ILE A 36 6.80 8.99 -7.08
N GLU A 37 6.86 9.91 -8.03
CA GLU A 37 6.98 11.34 -7.77
C GLU A 37 5.72 11.96 -7.18
N LYS A 38 4.55 11.62 -7.73
CA LYS A 38 3.25 12.19 -7.34
C LYS A 38 2.23 11.09 -7.04
N PRO A 39 1.39 11.25 -6.01
CA PRO A 39 0.33 10.31 -5.69
C PRO A 39 -0.71 10.25 -6.82
N SER A 40 -1.18 9.03 -7.15
CA SER A 40 -2.24 8.85 -8.14
C SER A 40 -3.57 9.45 -7.67
N ARG A 41 -3.82 9.41 -6.34
CA ARG A 41 -5.04 9.91 -5.70
C ARG A 41 -4.72 11.03 -4.72
N LEU A 42 -4.50 12.23 -5.25
CA LEU A 42 -4.02 13.37 -4.45
C LEU A 42 -4.90 13.70 -3.23
N GLN A 43 -6.23 13.79 -3.39
CA GLN A 43 -7.11 14.12 -2.26
C GLN A 43 -7.12 13.04 -1.18
N ARG A 44 -7.07 11.75 -1.56
CA ARG A 44 -6.96 10.65 -0.60
C ARG A 44 -5.62 10.70 0.14
N ALA A 45 -4.54 10.95 -0.59
CA ALA A 45 -3.20 11.11 -0.01
C ALA A 45 -3.17 12.27 0.99
N ARG A 46 -3.73 13.44 0.64
CA ARG A 46 -3.80 14.62 1.54
C ARG A 46 -4.56 14.32 2.84
N ARG A 47 -5.67 13.56 2.76
CA ARG A 47 -6.42 13.13 3.96
C ARG A 47 -5.56 12.30 4.91
N LEU A 48 -4.70 11.46 4.35
CA LEU A 48 -3.73 10.64 5.12
C LEU A 48 -2.50 11.43 5.58
N GLY A 49 -2.35 12.70 5.19
CA GLY A 49 -1.26 13.57 5.67
C GLY A 49 -0.17 13.83 4.65
N TYR A 50 -0.37 13.46 3.38
CA TYR A 50 0.56 13.84 2.32
C TYR A 50 0.62 15.36 2.17
N LYS A 51 1.84 15.89 2.28
CA LYS A 51 2.21 17.25 1.89
C LYS A 51 3.28 17.18 0.81
N ALA A 52 3.25 18.11 -0.13
CA ALA A 52 4.30 18.22 -1.15
C ALA A 52 5.54 18.89 -0.53
N LYS A 53 6.28 18.14 0.30
CA LYS A 53 7.50 18.57 0.98
C LYS A 53 8.62 17.56 0.73
N GLN A 54 9.86 18.03 0.78
CA GLN A 54 11.03 17.14 0.85
C GLN A 54 10.97 16.33 2.14
N GLY A 55 11.42 15.08 2.08
CA GLY A 55 11.29 14.11 3.17
C GLY A 55 9.98 13.30 3.14
N ILE A 56 9.02 13.60 2.26
CA ILE A 56 7.86 12.72 2.01
C ILE A 56 8.05 11.98 0.68
N ILE A 57 7.82 10.67 0.70
CA ILE A 57 7.82 9.84 -0.50
C ILE A 57 6.53 9.06 -0.64
N VAL A 58 6.18 8.75 -1.88
CA VAL A 58 5.07 7.86 -2.21
C VAL A 58 5.64 6.64 -2.92
N VAL A 59 5.32 5.46 -2.41
CA VAL A 59 5.80 4.18 -2.94
C VAL A 59 4.59 3.38 -3.37
N ARG A 60 4.55 2.95 -4.63
CA ARG A 60 3.57 1.97 -5.09
C ARG A 60 4.11 0.58 -4.82
N MET A 61 3.29 -0.19 -4.13
CA MET A 61 3.55 -1.58 -3.82
C MET A 61 2.49 -2.47 -4.43
N ARG A 62 2.91 -3.51 -5.16
CA ARG A 62 2.02 -4.58 -5.60
C ARG A 62 2.11 -5.79 -4.67
N VAL A 63 0.97 -6.32 -4.27
CA VAL A 63 0.84 -7.51 -3.41
C VAL A 63 0.04 -8.57 -4.15
N GLY A 64 0.46 -9.84 -4.08
CA GLY A 64 -0.25 -10.93 -4.74
C GLY A 64 -1.70 -11.07 -4.26
N THR A 65 -2.61 -11.41 -5.16
CA THR A 65 -3.97 -11.81 -4.81
C THR A 65 -3.99 -13.26 -4.34
N GLY A 66 -4.92 -13.57 -3.43
CA GLY A 66 -5.13 -14.94 -2.94
C GLY A 66 -5.04 -15.04 -1.42
N GLY A 67 -5.17 -16.27 -0.94
CA GLY A 67 -5.04 -16.60 0.48
C GLY A 67 -3.63 -17.05 0.83
N MET A 68 -3.41 -17.29 2.12
CA MET A 68 -2.15 -17.84 2.61
C MET A 68 -2.07 -19.34 2.29
N ARG A 69 -0.87 -19.79 1.94
CA ARG A 69 -0.52 -21.21 1.86
C ARG A 69 0.62 -21.48 2.82
N LYS A 70 0.47 -22.51 3.67
CA LYS A 70 1.55 -22.96 4.56
C LYS A 70 2.52 -23.87 3.81
N GLN A 71 3.75 -23.99 4.30
CA GLN A 71 4.64 -25.05 3.85
C GLN A 71 4.07 -26.41 4.28
N ARG A 72 4.10 -27.42 3.40
CA ARG A 72 3.58 -28.75 3.75
C ARG A 72 4.50 -29.38 4.80
N PRO A 73 3.97 -29.83 5.96
CA PRO A 73 4.76 -30.56 6.93
C PRO A 73 5.29 -31.87 6.34
N THR A 74 6.57 -32.18 6.58
CA THR A 74 7.20 -33.43 6.12
C THR A 74 6.98 -34.59 7.11
N GLY A 75 6.92 -34.29 8.41
CA GLY A 75 6.72 -35.29 9.46
C GLY A 75 5.25 -35.61 9.76
N GLY A 76 5.03 -36.68 10.54
CA GLY A 76 3.69 -37.08 10.98
C GLY A 76 2.97 -35.99 11.77
N ARG A 77 1.71 -35.72 11.41
CA ARG A 77 0.83 -34.76 12.09
C ARG A 77 -0.59 -35.31 12.17
N ARG A 78 -1.35 -34.89 13.18
CA ARG A 78 -2.79 -35.18 13.24
C ARG A 78 -3.49 -34.61 12.00
N PRO A 79 -4.53 -35.27 11.45
CA PRO A 79 -5.23 -34.82 10.24
C PRO A 79 -5.65 -33.35 10.24
N LYS A 80 -6.11 -32.83 11.39
CA LYS A 80 -6.50 -31.42 11.55
C LYS A 80 -5.36 -30.41 11.34
N HIS A 81 -4.10 -30.82 11.45
CA HIS A 81 -2.92 -29.96 11.27
C HIS A 81 -2.22 -30.16 9.91
N LEU A 82 -2.74 -31.03 9.04
CA LEU A 82 -2.19 -31.25 7.69
C LEU A 82 -2.72 -30.25 6.64
N GLY A 83 -3.66 -29.38 7.02
CA GLY A 83 -4.21 -28.34 6.13
C GLY A 83 -3.15 -27.34 5.68
N VAL A 84 -2.98 -27.21 4.35
CA VAL A 84 -1.97 -26.34 3.72
C VAL A 84 -2.60 -25.18 2.93
N THR A 85 -3.73 -25.44 2.28
CA THR A 85 -4.45 -24.51 1.41
C THR A 85 -5.72 -23.97 2.08
N ARG A 86 -6.32 -22.93 1.48
CA ARG A 86 -7.57 -22.29 1.96
C ARG A 86 -7.47 -21.70 3.36
N ILE A 87 -6.27 -21.27 3.74
CA ILE A 87 -6.04 -20.58 5.01
C ILE A 87 -6.12 -19.08 4.75
N LYS A 88 -6.92 -18.38 5.53
CA LYS A 88 -6.97 -16.92 5.50
C LYS A 88 -5.79 -16.38 6.31
N ALA A 89 -5.16 -15.33 5.81
CA ALA A 89 -4.20 -14.59 6.61
C ALA A 89 -4.97 -13.74 7.63
N ASP A 90 -4.35 -13.51 8.79
CA ASP A 90 -4.91 -12.62 9.82
C ASP A 90 -4.76 -11.14 9.39
N ASP A 91 -3.67 -10.83 8.69
CA ASP A 91 -3.35 -9.49 8.20
C ASP A 91 -4.06 -9.18 6.86
N ASN A 92 -4.48 -7.91 6.71
CA ASN A 92 -4.98 -7.39 5.42
C ASN A 92 -3.83 -7.17 4.43
N MET A 93 -4.11 -7.28 3.13
CA MET A 93 -3.15 -7.02 2.04
C MET A 93 -2.58 -5.60 2.08
N GLN A 94 -3.34 -4.64 2.62
CA GLN A 94 -2.85 -3.28 2.86
C GLN A 94 -1.73 -3.26 3.90
N THR A 95 -1.91 -3.94 5.04
CA THR A 95 -0.90 -4.08 6.10
C THR A 95 0.33 -4.84 5.59
N VAL A 96 0.13 -5.87 4.76
CA VAL A 96 1.23 -6.59 4.10
C VAL A 96 2.02 -5.66 3.17
N ALA A 97 1.33 -4.78 2.42
CA ALA A 97 1.99 -3.79 1.57
C ALA A 97 2.83 -2.80 2.40
N GLU A 98 2.29 -2.30 3.50
CA GLU A 98 2.97 -1.39 4.43
C GLU A 98 4.22 -2.04 5.01
N ARG A 99 4.11 -3.26 5.54
CA ARG A 99 5.24 -4.00 6.14
C ARG A 99 6.38 -4.18 5.13
N ARG A 100 6.09 -4.64 3.92
CA ARG A 100 7.10 -4.84 2.85
C ARG A 100 7.76 -3.53 2.42
N VAL A 101 7.03 -2.42 2.46
CA VAL A 101 7.59 -1.11 2.14
C VAL A 101 8.49 -0.61 3.28
N LEU A 102 8.09 -0.78 4.53
CA LEU A 102 8.91 -0.42 5.70
C LEU A 102 10.19 -1.26 5.81
N GLU A 103 10.13 -2.55 5.46
CA GLU A 103 11.33 -3.39 5.33
C GLU A 103 12.34 -2.83 4.31
N ARG A 104 11.85 -2.18 3.25
CA ARG A 104 12.69 -1.57 2.21
C ARG A 104 13.21 -0.18 2.58
N TYR A 105 12.47 0.55 3.42
CA TYR A 105 12.77 1.92 3.85
C TYR A 105 12.78 2.03 5.38
N PRO A 106 13.77 1.41 6.06
CA PRO A 106 13.79 1.32 7.53
C PRO A 106 13.98 2.67 8.23
N ASN A 107 14.61 3.63 7.54
CA ASN A 107 14.82 5.00 8.03
C ASN A 107 13.57 5.87 7.97
N MET A 108 12.52 5.43 7.26
CA MET A 108 11.30 6.20 7.10
C MET A 108 10.16 5.64 7.96
N LYS A 109 9.20 6.50 8.26
CA LYS A 109 8.00 6.16 9.03
C LYS A 109 6.75 6.24 8.17
N LEU A 110 5.78 5.39 8.50
CA LEU A 110 4.51 5.31 7.78
C LEU A 110 3.61 6.50 8.14
N LEU A 111 3.12 7.23 7.13
CA LEU A 111 2.03 8.20 7.30
C LEU A 111 0.66 7.56 7.00
N GLY A 112 0.63 6.62 6.07
CA GLY A 112 -0.56 5.86 5.73
C GLY A 112 -0.48 5.29 4.33
N SER A 113 -1.49 4.50 3.96
CA SER A 113 -1.56 3.90 2.64
C SER A 113 -2.99 3.92 2.09
N TYR A 114 -3.13 3.73 0.78
CA TYR A 114 -4.44 3.60 0.15
C TYR A 114 -4.42 2.69 -1.07
N TYR A 115 -5.58 2.09 -1.31
CA TYR A 115 -5.85 1.26 -2.48
C TYR A 115 -5.98 2.09 -3.77
N ILE A 116 -5.43 1.54 -4.85
CA ILE A 116 -5.49 2.13 -6.19
C ILE A 116 -6.26 1.22 -7.15
N TYR A 117 -5.86 -0.04 -7.24
CA TYR A 117 -6.37 -0.97 -8.24
C TYR A 117 -6.13 -2.43 -7.84
N LYS A 118 -6.92 -3.33 -8.40
CA LYS A 118 -6.83 -4.77 -8.25
C LYS A 118 -7.00 -5.37 -9.62
N ASP A 119 -6.08 -6.25 -10.00
CA ASP A 119 -6.29 -7.17 -11.12
C ASP A 119 -6.46 -8.61 -10.61
N GLY A 120 -6.51 -9.59 -11.51
CA GLY A 120 -6.65 -10.98 -11.12
C GLY A 120 -5.49 -11.52 -10.28
N LYS A 121 -4.28 -10.95 -10.39
CA LYS A 121 -3.04 -11.48 -9.80
C LYS A 121 -2.47 -10.61 -8.67
N HIS A 122 -2.77 -9.32 -8.65
CA HIS A 122 -2.18 -8.36 -7.71
C HIS A 122 -3.17 -7.27 -7.26
N TYR A 123 -2.98 -6.82 -6.04
CA TYR A 123 -3.47 -5.57 -5.50
C TYR A 123 -2.37 -4.51 -5.58
N TRP A 124 -2.72 -3.28 -5.92
CA TRP A 124 -1.83 -2.12 -5.88
C TRP A 124 -2.24 -1.15 -4.79
N PHE A 125 -1.28 -0.82 -3.94
CA PHE A 125 -1.38 0.19 -2.91
C PHE A 125 -0.34 1.27 -3.13
N GLU A 126 -0.68 2.52 -2.80
CA GLU A 126 0.29 3.60 -2.64
C GLU A 126 0.47 3.83 -1.13
N VAL A 127 1.71 3.64 -0.68
CA VAL A 127 2.15 3.81 0.71
C VAL A 127 2.90 5.14 0.79
N ILE A 128 2.54 5.96 1.77
CA ILE A 128 3.09 7.29 2.00
C ILE A 128 4.02 7.17 3.19
N LEU A 129 5.28 7.52 2.97
CA LEU A 129 6.31 7.52 3.99
C LEU A 129 6.81 8.94 4.24
N ALA A 130 7.24 9.19 5.46
CA ALA A 130 7.94 10.40 5.86
C ALA A 130 9.28 10.06 6.52
N ASP A 131 10.29 10.84 6.18
CA ASP A 131 11.60 10.82 6.80
C ASP A 131 11.58 11.73 8.04
N PRO A 132 11.66 11.17 9.26
CA PRO A 132 11.63 11.97 10.49
C PRO A 132 12.90 12.79 10.70
N GLU A 133 14.04 12.41 10.11
CA GLU A 133 15.32 13.09 10.28
C GLU A 133 15.45 14.32 9.36
N HIS A 134 14.65 14.38 8.29
CA HIS A 134 14.68 15.48 7.35
C HIS A 134 14.19 16.80 8.01
N PRO A 135 14.93 17.92 7.95
CA PRO A 135 14.60 19.15 8.68
C PRO A 135 13.19 19.69 8.40
N ARG A 136 12.74 19.62 7.15
CA ARG A 136 11.39 20.05 6.74
C ARG A 136 10.25 19.23 7.34
N ILE A 137 10.52 18.01 7.78
CA ILE A 137 9.57 17.12 8.45
C ILE A 137 9.69 17.31 9.97
N ALA A 138 10.92 17.29 10.49
CA ALA A 138 11.19 17.48 11.91
C ALA A 138 10.61 18.81 12.46
N GLN A 139 10.56 19.88 11.66
CA GLN A 139 9.96 21.15 12.05
C GLN A 139 8.42 21.18 11.93
N ASP A 140 7.80 20.27 11.19
CA ASP A 140 6.35 20.23 10.97
C ASP A 140 5.65 19.47 12.12
N LYS A 141 5.11 20.22 13.08
CA LYS A 141 4.40 19.70 14.24
C LYS A 141 3.22 18.78 13.87
N GLU A 142 2.54 19.02 12.75
CA GLU A 142 1.39 18.20 12.34
C GLU A 142 1.85 16.82 11.85
N LEU A 143 2.92 16.78 11.05
CA LEU A 143 3.47 15.52 10.53
C LEU A 143 4.10 14.70 11.65
N ASN A 144 4.86 15.33 12.55
CA ASN A 144 5.48 14.63 13.68
C ASN A 144 4.43 13.95 14.58
N LYS A 145 3.31 14.62 14.86
CA LYS A 145 2.21 14.03 15.64
C LYS A 145 1.62 12.78 14.99
N ARG A 146 1.58 12.72 13.65
CA ARG A 146 1.10 11.53 12.92
C ARG A 146 2.12 10.40 12.92
N ILE A 147 3.40 10.75 12.78
CA ILE A 147 4.51 9.78 12.78
C ILE A 147 4.66 9.13 14.16
N SER A 148 4.55 9.91 15.24
CA SER A 148 4.73 9.42 16.62
C SER A 148 3.63 8.45 17.07
N GLN A 149 2.45 8.48 16.45
CA GLN A 149 1.33 7.58 16.76
C GLN A 149 1.45 6.19 16.11
N ALA A 150 2.38 6.03 15.16
CA ALA A 150 2.56 4.79 14.40
C ALA A 150 3.69 3.90 14.97
N ALA A 151 4.29 4.28 16.10
CA ALA A 151 5.30 3.51 16.84
C ALA A 151 4.66 2.94 18.11
#